data_AF-A0A8X7U7M5-F1
#
_entry.id   AF-A0A8X7U7M5-F1
#
_cell.length_a   1.000
_cell.length_b   1.000
_cell.length_c   1.000
_cell.angle_alpha   90.00
_cell.angle_beta   90.00
_cell.angle_gamma   90.00
#
_symmetry.space_group_name_H-M   'P 1'
#
loop_
_entity.id
_entity.type
_entity.pdbx_description
1 polymer ?
#
loop_
_entity_poly.entity_id
_entity_poly.type
_entity_poly.pdbx_seq_one_letter_code
_entity_poly.pdbx_strand_id
1 'polypeptide(L)'
;MVLRSENLWTFLITVAIICRVSQSLHFELRSGRTKCISEDIKSNSMTVGKYTVVNPNEAHPSPPSHKISIRVTSSYGNTFHHAEDVDSGQFAFTAVEAGDYMACFTANGHKPEVTLSIDFDWRTGIHSKSWGSVAKKSQVEVMEFEVKQLIETVNSIHDEMFYLRDREEEMQNLNRVQTPKWLG
;
A
#
# COMPACT_ATOMS: atom_id res chain seq x y z
N MET A 1 -49.27 0.88 6.34
CA MET A 1 -48.18 -0.12 6.29
C MET A 1 -47.08 0.20 5.26
N VAL A 2 -47.07 1.39 4.63
CA VAL A 2 -46.13 1.75 3.54
C VAL A 2 -44.91 2.54 4.03
N LEU A 3 -45.01 3.28 5.16
CA LEU A 3 -43.90 4.07 5.73
C LEU A 3 -42.72 3.26 6.32
N ARG A 4 -42.85 1.93 6.48
CA ARG A 4 -41.77 1.08 7.01
C ARG A 4 -40.78 0.63 5.93
N SER A 5 -41.17 0.70 4.66
CA SER A 5 -40.36 0.25 3.51
C SER A 5 -39.29 1.27 3.10
N GLU A 6 -39.58 2.56 3.15
CA GLU A 6 -38.62 3.61 2.73
C GLU A 6 -37.42 3.71 3.68
N ASN A 7 -37.67 3.51 4.98
CA ASN A 7 -36.62 3.48 6.01
C ASN A 7 -35.71 2.25 5.90
N LEU A 8 -36.19 1.16 5.30
CA LEU A 8 -35.39 -0.06 5.11
C LEU A 8 -34.38 0.13 3.98
N TRP A 9 -34.79 0.77 2.87
CA TRP A 9 -33.89 1.01 1.76
C TRP A 9 -32.83 2.06 2.08
N THR A 10 -33.22 3.14 2.77
CA THR A 10 -32.25 4.12 3.27
C THR A 10 -31.26 3.50 4.25
N PHE A 11 -31.71 2.62 5.15
CA PHE A 11 -30.83 1.86 6.05
C PHE A 11 -29.88 0.91 5.29
N LEU A 12 -30.37 0.24 4.24
CA LEU A 12 -29.51 -0.63 3.41
C LEU A 12 -28.44 0.17 2.66
N ILE A 13 -28.80 1.35 2.13
CA ILE A 13 -27.85 2.24 1.43
C ILE A 13 -26.81 2.78 2.42
N THR A 14 -27.21 3.20 3.62
CA THR A 14 -26.26 3.69 4.62
C THR A 14 -25.31 2.59 5.08
N VAL A 15 -25.80 1.38 5.35
CA VAL A 15 -24.94 0.22 5.68
C VAL A 15 -23.97 -0.10 4.54
N ALA A 16 -24.44 -0.08 3.28
CA ALA A 16 -23.58 -0.32 2.13
C ALA A 16 -22.45 0.72 1.98
N ILE A 17 -22.73 2.00 2.28
CA ILE A 17 -21.72 3.08 2.26
C ILE A 17 -20.70 2.93 3.40
N ILE A 18 -21.13 2.39 4.55
CA ILE A 18 -20.26 2.22 5.73
C ILE A 18 -19.35 0.99 5.58
N CYS A 19 -19.76 -0.02 4.81
CA CYS A 19 -18.93 -1.19 4.50
C CYS A 19 -17.76 -0.82 3.58
N ARG A 20 -16.62 -0.45 4.18
CA ARG A 20 -15.35 -0.32 3.46
C ARG A 20 -14.91 -1.71 2.97
N VAL A 21 -14.60 -1.82 1.67
CA VAL A 21 -13.96 -3.00 1.12
C VAL A 21 -12.54 -3.09 1.69
N SER A 22 -12.26 -4.10 2.51
CA SER A 22 -10.88 -4.44 2.89
C SER A 22 -10.25 -5.26 1.77
N GLN A 23 -9.05 -4.88 1.36
CA GLN A 23 -8.25 -5.68 0.43
C GLN A 23 -7.27 -6.50 1.26
N SER A 24 -7.69 -7.70 1.65
CA SER A 24 -6.83 -8.73 2.25
C SER A 24 -7.19 -10.07 1.61
N LEU A 25 -6.19 -10.88 1.30
CA LEU A 25 -6.34 -12.20 0.72
C LEU A 25 -6.23 -13.24 1.82
N HIS A 26 -7.27 -14.04 2.01
CA HIS A 26 -7.26 -15.21 2.87
C HIS A 26 -7.25 -16.47 2.00
N PHE A 27 -6.32 -17.39 2.24
CA PHE A 27 -6.31 -18.66 1.53
C PHE A 27 -5.72 -19.81 2.33
N GLU A 28 -6.13 -21.02 1.94
CA GLU A 28 -5.60 -22.26 2.49
C GLU A 28 -4.44 -22.81 1.66
N LEU A 29 -3.46 -23.41 2.35
CA LEU A 29 -2.30 -24.06 1.77
C LEU A 29 -2.05 -25.41 2.47
N ARG A 30 -2.07 -26.50 1.70
CA ARG A 30 -1.79 -27.84 2.24
C ARG A 30 -0.30 -28.09 2.41
N SER A 31 0.06 -28.92 3.38
CA SER A 31 1.44 -29.31 3.67
C SER A 31 2.19 -29.79 2.41
N GLY A 32 3.42 -29.31 2.22
CA GLY A 32 4.26 -29.66 1.07
C GLY A 32 3.82 -29.06 -0.27
N ARG A 33 2.82 -28.17 -0.29
CA ARG A 33 2.39 -27.46 -1.50
C ARG A 33 2.87 -26.02 -1.52
N THR A 34 2.95 -25.49 -2.74
CA THR A 34 3.25 -24.09 -3.01
C THR A 34 2.05 -23.43 -3.67
N LYS A 35 1.75 -22.19 -3.28
CA LYS A 35 0.75 -21.34 -3.93
C LYS A 35 1.36 -19.96 -4.18
N CYS A 36 1.16 -19.44 -5.38
CA CYS A 36 1.69 -18.15 -5.77
C CYS A 36 0.57 -17.17 -6.11
N ILE A 37 0.75 -15.91 -5.70
CA ILE A 37 -0.12 -14.79 -6.03
C ILE A 37 0.71 -13.82 -6.88
N SER A 38 0.16 -13.36 -8.00
CA SER A 38 0.84 -12.45 -8.94
C SER A 38 0.10 -11.12 -9.04
N GLU A 39 0.85 -10.02 -9.16
CA GLU A 39 0.35 -8.67 -9.39
C GLU A 39 1.21 -7.97 -10.44
N ASP A 40 0.58 -7.25 -11.37
CA ASP A 40 1.27 -6.37 -12.32
C ASP A 40 1.56 -5.03 -11.65
N ILE A 41 2.85 -4.71 -11.51
CA ILE A 41 3.34 -3.55 -10.77
C ILE A 41 4.04 -2.59 -11.72
N LYS A 42 3.73 -1.30 -11.62
CA LYS A 42 4.41 -0.24 -12.38
C LYS A 42 5.81 0.04 -11.83
N SER A 43 6.72 0.43 -12.71
CA SER A 43 8.04 0.95 -12.33
C SER A 43 7.92 2.16 -11.39
N ASN A 44 8.86 2.27 -10.47
CA ASN A 44 8.96 3.27 -9.39
C ASN A 44 7.78 3.27 -8.41
N SER A 45 6.97 2.20 -8.41
CA SER A 45 5.90 2.03 -7.43
C SER A 45 6.43 1.35 -6.16
N MET A 46 6.10 1.91 -5.00
CA MET A 46 6.40 1.27 -3.71
C MET A 46 5.35 0.19 -3.41
N THR A 47 5.81 -1.00 -3.08
CA THR A 47 4.99 -2.16 -2.75
C THR A 47 5.32 -2.64 -1.35
N VAL A 48 4.27 -2.98 -0.59
CA VAL A 48 4.36 -3.50 0.76
C VAL A 48 3.47 -4.74 0.85
N GLY A 49 3.98 -5.78 1.48
CA GLY A 49 3.19 -6.98 1.77
C GLY A 49 3.34 -7.40 3.23
N LYS A 50 2.26 -7.90 3.82
CA LYS A 50 2.25 -8.53 5.15
C LYS A 50 1.56 -9.87 5.06
N TYR A 51 2.16 -10.89 5.65
CA TYR A 51 1.59 -12.23 5.70
C TYR A 51 1.64 -12.80 7.13
N THR A 52 0.62 -13.58 7.47
CA THR A 52 0.53 -14.29 8.75
C THR A 52 -0.18 -15.62 8.55
N VAL A 53 0.36 -16.69 9.13
CA VAL A 53 -0.31 -17.98 9.28
C VAL A 53 -1.32 -17.85 10.42
N VAL A 54 -2.59 -18.03 10.13
CA VAL A 54 -3.68 -17.92 11.10
C VAL A 54 -3.62 -19.11 12.05
N ASN A 55 -3.54 -18.83 13.34
CA ASN A 55 -3.65 -19.84 14.38
C ASN A 55 -5.12 -19.92 14.84
N PRO A 56 -5.84 -21.03 14.60
CA PRO A 56 -7.22 -21.18 15.03
C PRO A 56 -7.38 -21.18 16.56
N ASN A 57 -6.32 -21.45 17.31
CA ASN A 57 -6.30 -21.47 18.77
C ASN A 57 -5.34 -20.39 19.31
N GLU A 58 -5.79 -19.14 19.35
CA GLU A 58 -4.96 -18.00 19.82
C GLU A 58 -4.36 -18.18 21.23
N ALA A 59 -5.03 -18.96 22.09
CA ALA A 59 -4.58 -19.24 23.46
C ALA A 59 -3.33 -20.14 23.54
N HIS A 60 -2.98 -20.85 22.46
CA HIS A 60 -1.85 -21.77 22.43
C HIS A 60 -0.86 -21.36 21.32
N PRO A 61 0.45 -21.52 21.52
CA PRO A 61 1.43 -21.29 20.46
C PRO A 61 1.12 -22.12 19.21
N SER A 62 1.35 -21.55 18.04
CA SER A 62 1.21 -22.28 16.78
C SER A 62 2.17 -23.49 16.77
N PRO A 63 1.73 -24.67 16.32
CA PRO A 63 2.60 -25.84 16.27
C PRO A 63 3.79 -25.57 15.32
N PRO A 64 4.94 -26.24 15.49
CA PRO A 64 6.06 -26.12 14.56
C PRO A 64 5.71 -26.49 13.10
N SER A 65 4.63 -27.24 12.88
CA SER A 65 4.09 -27.56 11.56
C SER A 65 3.41 -26.39 10.85
N HIS A 66 3.15 -25.27 11.53
CA HIS A 66 2.50 -24.06 11.01
C HIS A 66 3.53 -23.01 10.61
N LYS A 67 4.57 -23.46 9.90
CA LYS A 67 5.60 -22.61 9.33
C LYS A 67 5.57 -22.70 7.81
N ILE A 68 5.86 -21.58 7.18
CA ILE A 68 5.88 -21.40 5.73
C ILE A 68 7.21 -20.80 5.30
N SER A 69 7.55 -21.04 4.04
CA SER A 69 8.61 -20.32 3.33
C SER A 69 7.98 -19.45 2.26
N ILE A 70 8.42 -18.20 2.15
CA ILE A 70 7.91 -17.23 1.17
C ILE A 70 9.06 -16.69 0.33
N ARG A 71 8.79 -16.51 -0.97
CA ARG A 71 9.68 -15.80 -1.88
C ARG A 71 8.88 -14.82 -2.74
N VAL A 72 9.38 -13.59 -2.88
CA VAL A 72 8.82 -12.56 -3.75
C VAL A 72 9.81 -12.27 -4.86
N THR A 73 9.39 -12.45 -6.11
CA THR A 73 10.23 -12.30 -7.29
C THR A 73 9.56 -11.51 -8.41
N SER A 74 10.33 -10.81 -9.26
CA SER A 74 9.83 -10.32 -10.54
C SER A 74 9.97 -11.37 -11.64
N SER A 75 9.23 -11.18 -12.75
CA SER A 75 9.37 -11.95 -13.99
C SER A 75 10.79 -11.96 -14.57
N TYR A 76 11.62 -10.97 -14.22
CA TYR A 76 13.03 -10.87 -14.60
C TYR A 76 13.98 -11.70 -13.71
N GLY A 77 13.45 -12.39 -12.69
CA GLY A 77 14.21 -13.25 -11.79
C GLY A 77 14.83 -12.56 -10.57
N ASN A 78 14.61 -11.24 -10.40
CA ASN A 78 15.06 -10.52 -9.22
C ASN A 78 14.24 -10.96 -8.00
N THR A 79 14.93 -11.24 -6.87
CA THR A 79 14.28 -11.61 -5.60
C THR A 79 14.26 -10.41 -4.67
N PHE A 80 13.07 -10.01 -4.22
CA PHE A 80 12.83 -8.84 -3.36
C PHE A 80 12.61 -9.21 -1.90
N HIS A 81 12.11 -10.41 -1.65
CA HIS A 81 11.93 -10.95 -0.30
C HIS A 81 12.11 -12.46 -0.32
N HIS A 82 12.76 -12.98 0.71
CA HIS A 82 12.92 -14.41 0.93
C HIS A 82 12.96 -14.66 2.44
N ALA A 83 12.08 -15.54 2.92
CA ALA A 83 12.05 -15.96 4.32
C ALA A 83 11.66 -17.44 4.39
N GLU A 84 12.30 -18.17 5.29
CA GLU A 84 12.10 -19.61 5.46
C GLU A 84 11.69 -19.91 6.91
N ASP A 85 10.85 -20.92 7.10
CA ASP A 85 10.42 -21.40 8.41
C ASP A 85 9.82 -20.33 9.34
N VAL A 86 9.04 -19.41 8.76
CA VAL A 86 8.36 -18.31 9.45
C VAL A 86 6.86 -18.55 9.56
N ASP A 87 6.22 -17.98 10.57
CA ASP A 87 4.76 -17.95 10.74
C ASP A 87 4.15 -16.61 10.30
N SER A 88 4.94 -15.55 10.26
CA SER A 88 4.51 -14.22 9.87
C SER A 88 5.68 -13.38 9.36
N GLY A 89 5.37 -12.29 8.68
CA GLY A 89 6.38 -11.34 8.24
C GLY A 89 5.81 -10.22 7.38
N GLN A 90 6.70 -9.33 6.97
CA GLN A 90 6.39 -8.22 6.08
C GLN A 90 7.58 -7.91 5.18
N PHE A 91 7.28 -7.38 3.99
CA PHE A 91 8.29 -6.92 3.05
C PHE A 91 7.88 -5.56 2.48
N ALA A 92 8.87 -4.78 2.06
CA ALA A 92 8.67 -3.54 1.34
C ALA A 92 9.77 -3.35 0.31
N PHE A 93 9.41 -2.99 -0.91
CA PHE A 93 10.36 -2.69 -1.97
C PHE A 93 9.78 -1.65 -2.93
N THR A 94 10.64 -1.03 -3.73
CA THR A 94 10.24 -0.18 -4.86
C THR A 94 10.55 -0.93 -6.14
N ALA A 95 9.54 -1.15 -6.98
CA ALA A 95 9.70 -1.82 -8.26
C ALA A 95 10.59 -0.99 -9.18
N VAL A 96 11.71 -1.55 -9.62
CA VAL A 96 12.60 -0.89 -10.60
C VAL A 96 11.99 -0.96 -12.00
N GLU A 97 11.38 -2.10 -12.31
CA GLU A 97 10.83 -2.43 -13.63
C GLU A 97 9.33 -2.66 -13.53
N ALA A 98 8.60 -2.31 -14.60
CA ALA A 98 7.19 -2.62 -14.72
C ALA A 98 6.99 -4.09 -15.15
N GLY A 99 5.96 -4.75 -14.62
CA GLY A 99 5.55 -6.09 -15.03
C GLY A 99 5.08 -6.95 -13.86
N ASP A 100 5.06 -8.27 -14.09
CA ASP A 100 4.56 -9.23 -13.12
C ASP A 100 5.53 -9.48 -11.97
N TYR A 101 5.02 -9.33 -10.75
CA TYR A 101 5.67 -9.74 -9.51
C TYR A 101 4.85 -10.84 -8.87
N MET A 102 5.53 -11.81 -8.26
CA MET A 102 4.89 -12.99 -7.70
C MET A 102 5.39 -13.25 -6.28
N ALA A 103 4.45 -13.45 -5.35
CA ALA A 103 4.71 -13.94 -4.00
C ALA A 103 4.28 -15.40 -3.92
N CYS A 104 5.26 -16.29 -3.75
CA CYS A 104 5.04 -17.73 -3.61
C CYS A 104 5.20 -18.16 -2.16
N PHE A 105 4.19 -18.83 -1.63
CA PHE A 105 4.12 -19.39 -0.29
C PHE A 105 4.24 -20.90 -0.38
N THR A 106 5.17 -21.49 0.35
CA THR A 106 5.40 -22.94 0.41
C THR A 106 5.19 -23.42 1.83
N ALA A 107 4.27 -24.36 2.02
CA ALA A 107 4.05 -25.00 3.31
C ALA A 107 5.06 -26.14 3.48
N ASN A 108 5.63 -26.24 4.68
CA ASN A 108 6.51 -27.35 5.01
C ASN A 108 5.76 -28.69 4.93
N GLY A 109 6.47 -29.74 4.52
CA GLY A 109 5.92 -31.08 4.50
C GLY A 109 5.71 -31.60 5.93
N HIS A 110 4.49 -31.99 6.27
CA HIS A 110 4.16 -32.57 7.56
C HIS A 110 3.27 -33.82 7.39
N LYS A 111 3.42 -34.78 8.30
CA LYS A 111 2.59 -35.99 8.39
C LYS A 111 2.08 -36.11 9.83
N PRO A 112 0.76 -36.18 10.06
CA PRO A 112 -0.33 -36.14 9.07
C PRO A 112 -0.40 -34.81 8.31
N GLU A 113 -1.01 -34.82 7.12
CA GLU A 113 -1.14 -33.61 6.28
C GLU A 113 -1.97 -32.57 7.03
N VAL A 114 -1.42 -31.35 7.17
CA VAL A 114 -2.11 -30.20 7.75
C VAL A 114 -2.40 -29.16 6.69
N THR A 115 -3.52 -28.46 6.85
CA THR A 115 -3.89 -27.29 6.03
C THR A 115 -3.62 -26.03 6.84
N LEU A 116 -2.85 -25.12 6.27
CA LEU A 116 -2.52 -23.82 6.86
C LEU A 116 -3.43 -22.76 6.26
N SER A 117 -4.03 -21.93 7.11
CA SER A 117 -4.74 -20.73 6.68
C SER A 117 -3.78 -19.55 6.71
N ILE A 118 -3.68 -18.79 5.62
CA ILE A 118 -2.74 -17.68 5.47
C ILE A 118 -3.53 -16.42 5.15
N ASP A 119 -3.32 -15.38 5.96
CA ASP A 119 -3.73 -14.02 5.66
C ASP A 119 -2.58 -13.29 4.97
N PHE A 120 -2.89 -12.62 3.86
CA PHE A 120 -1.92 -11.89 3.06
C PHE A 120 -2.50 -10.57 2.55
N ASP A 121 -1.88 -9.47 2.94
CA ASP A 121 -2.19 -8.13 2.46
C ASP A 121 -1.05 -7.69 1.53
N TRP A 122 -1.36 -7.44 0.25
CA TRP A 122 -0.43 -6.94 -0.76
C TRP A 122 -0.94 -5.59 -1.26
N ARG A 123 -0.13 -4.54 -1.11
CA ARG A 123 -0.47 -3.20 -1.58
C ARG A 123 0.63 -2.55 -2.38
N THR A 124 0.24 -1.83 -3.41
CA THR A 124 1.13 -1.15 -4.35
C THR A 124 0.75 0.32 -4.51
N GLY A 125 1.74 1.21 -4.70
CA GLY A 125 1.54 2.62 -5.04
C GLY A 125 0.87 3.42 -3.93
N ILE A 126 -0.21 4.13 -4.24
CA ILE A 126 -0.91 4.95 -3.22
C ILE A 126 -1.50 4.09 -2.09
N HIS A 127 -1.86 2.83 -2.38
CA HIS A 127 -2.40 1.89 -1.41
C HIS A 127 -1.32 1.39 -0.43
N SER A 128 -0.03 1.45 -0.77
CA SER A 128 1.06 1.06 0.13
C SER A 128 1.41 2.16 1.13
N LYS A 129 1.13 3.43 0.82
CA LYS A 129 1.42 4.58 1.70
C LYS A 129 0.72 4.50 3.06
N SER A 130 -0.46 3.86 3.14
CA SER A 130 -1.18 3.68 4.42
C SER A 130 -0.45 2.75 5.41
N TRP A 131 0.48 1.92 4.94
CA TRP A 131 1.33 1.05 5.77
C TRP A 131 2.70 1.65 6.05
N GLY A 132 3.21 2.49 5.13
CA GLY A 132 4.51 3.16 5.25
C GLY A 132 4.64 4.11 6.45
N SER A 133 3.52 4.61 6.99
CA SER A 133 3.50 5.40 8.23
C SER A 133 3.79 4.57 9.50
N VAL A 134 3.60 3.24 9.44
CA VAL A 134 3.84 2.31 10.56
C VAL A 134 5.15 1.53 10.38
N ALA A 135 5.58 1.28 9.14
CA ALA A 135 6.80 0.51 8.84
C ALA A 135 8.12 1.30 8.96
N LYS A 136 8.08 2.64 9.11
CA LYS A 136 9.26 3.47 9.47
C LYS A 136 9.68 3.34 10.95
N LYS A 137 9.27 2.27 11.65
CA LYS A 137 9.59 2.04 13.06
C LYS A 137 10.79 1.11 13.30
N SER A 138 11.46 0.63 12.25
CA SER A 138 12.66 -0.22 12.37
C SER A 138 13.94 0.32 11.73
N GLN A 139 13.92 1.48 11.07
CA GLN A 139 15.14 2.18 10.65
C GLN A 139 15.01 3.70 10.87
N VAL A 140 15.68 4.16 11.93
CA VAL A 140 16.20 5.52 12.19
C VAL A 140 15.19 6.66 12.41
N GLU A 141 15.19 7.12 13.68
CA GLU A 141 14.94 8.48 14.18
C GLU A 141 13.52 9.07 14.12
N VAL A 142 12.83 9.00 15.27
CA VAL A 142 11.59 9.73 15.57
C VAL A 142 11.95 11.05 16.25
N MET A 143 11.96 12.13 15.46
CA MET A 143 11.42 13.46 15.76
C MET A 143 11.80 14.37 14.61
N GLU A 144 10.88 14.59 13.65
CA GLU A 144 10.93 15.70 12.65
C GLU A 144 9.85 15.61 11.55
N PHE A 145 9.07 14.53 11.48
CA PHE A 145 8.29 14.25 10.26
C PHE A 145 7.05 15.17 10.06
N GLU A 146 6.31 15.52 11.12
CA GLU A 146 5.17 16.43 10.97
C GLU A 146 5.60 17.88 10.69
N VAL A 147 6.74 18.31 11.24
CA VAL A 147 7.33 19.63 10.97
C VAL A 147 7.90 19.70 9.56
N LYS A 148 8.57 18.65 9.07
CA LYS A 148 9.05 18.57 7.68
C LYS A 148 7.92 18.61 6.67
N GLN A 149 6.82 17.92 6.92
CA GLN A 149 5.66 17.97 6.02
C GLN A 149 5.05 19.38 5.94
N LEU A 150 4.96 20.09 7.07
CA LEU A 150 4.52 21.48 7.07
C LEU A 150 5.51 22.41 6.35
N ILE A 151 6.81 22.22 6.54
CA ILE A 151 7.86 23.01 5.87
C ILE A 151 7.85 22.79 4.35
N GLU A 152 7.73 21.55 3.88
CA GLU A 152 7.63 21.24 2.44
C GLU A 152 6.37 21.83 1.83
N THR A 153 5.24 21.80 2.55
CA THR A 153 3.98 22.43 2.10
C THR A 153 4.13 23.95 2.03
N VAL A 154 4.74 24.58 3.04
CA VAL A 154 4.97 26.03 3.07
C VAL A 154 5.93 26.44 1.95
N ASN A 155 6.99 25.68 1.69
CA ASN A 155 7.93 25.96 0.60
C ASN A 155 7.25 25.83 -0.77
N SER A 156 6.41 24.81 -0.97
CA SER A 156 5.64 24.67 -2.22
C SER A 156 4.69 25.86 -2.45
N ILE A 157 4.02 26.35 -1.40
CA ILE A 157 3.14 27.52 -1.49
C ILE A 157 3.97 28.79 -1.75
N HIS A 158 5.14 28.90 -1.11
CA HIS A 158 6.05 30.03 -1.29
C HIS A 158 6.49 30.12 -2.75
N ASP A 159 6.97 29.03 -3.33
CA ASP A 159 7.43 28.98 -4.72
C ASP A 159 6.30 29.32 -5.71
N GLU A 160 5.08 28.84 -5.46
CA GLU A 160 3.91 29.18 -6.27
C GLU A 160 3.54 30.67 -6.17
N MET A 161 3.63 31.26 -4.98
CA MET A 161 3.41 32.69 -4.77
C MET A 161 4.45 33.55 -5.51
N PHE A 162 5.73 33.17 -5.49
CA PHE A 162 6.78 33.87 -6.23
C PHE A 162 6.56 33.76 -7.75
N TYR A 163 6.23 32.56 -8.23
CA TYR A 163 5.91 32.36 -9.65
C TYR A 163 4.74 33.25 -10.13
N LEU A 164 3.66 33.34 -9.34
CA LEU A 164 2.52 34.20 -9.65
C LEU A 164 2.88 35.68 -9.62
N ARG A 165 3.73 36.11 -8.67
CA ARG A 165 4.18 37.51 -8.58
C ARG A 165 5.03 37.92 -9.78
N ASP A 166 5.98 37.08 -10.19
CA ASP A 166 6.83 37.36 -11.36
C ASP A 166 5.99 37.42 -12.66
N ARG A 167 4.99 36.54 -12.79
CA ARG A 167 4.04 36.57 -13.92
C ARG A 167 3.18 37.85 -13.93
N GLU A 168 2.77 38.34 -12.76
CA GLU A 168 2.04 39.61 -12.66
C GLU A 168 2.95 40.78 -13.06
N GLU A 169 4.20 40.83 -12.58
CA GLU A 169 5.16 41.87 -12.96
C GLU A 169 5.44 41.88 -14.47
N GLU A 170 5.59 40.70 -15.10
CA GLU A 170 5.69 40.59 -16.55
C GLU A 170 4.44 41.13 -17.26
N MET A 171 3.24 40.79 -16.78
CA MET A 171 1.98 41.30 -17.34
C MET A 171 1.86 42.82 -17.18
N GLN A 172 2.22 43.36 -16.02
CA GLN A 172 2.22 44.80 -15.75
C GLN A 172 3.24 45.54 -16.64
N ASN A 173 4.44 44.96 -16.84
CA ASN A 173 5.45 45.52 -17.74
C ASN A 173 4.97 45.53 -19.19
N LEU A 174 4.36 44.43 -19.67
CA LEU A 174 3.75 44.39 -21.01
C LEU A 174 2.67 45.47 -21.16
N ASN A 175 1.78 45.62 -20.17
CA ASN A 175 0.77 46.67 -20.16
C ASN A 175 1.38 48.09 -20.16
N ARG A 176 2.47 48.33 -19.42
CA ARG A 176 3.17 49.64 -19.41
C ARG A 176 3.90 49.94 -20.72
N VAL A 177 4.46 48.95 -21.39
CA VAL A 177 5.16 49.13 -22.68
C VAL A 177 4.16 49.28 -23.83
N GLN A 178 2.95 48.73 -23.68
CA GLN A 178 1.92 48.75 -24.71
C GLN A 178 0.97 49.97 -24.59
N THR A 179 0.76 50.53 -23.38
CA THR A 179 -0.05 51.73 -23.16
C THR A 179 0.45 53.03 -23.84
N PRO A 180 1.76 53.31 -24.07
CA PRO A 180 2.18 54.50 -24.82
C PRO A 180 2.00 54.37 -26.35
N LYS A 181 1.68 53.19 -26.89
CA LYS A 181 1.46 52.99 -28.34
C LYS A 181 0.01 53.23 -28.80
N TRP A 182 -0.94 53.37 -27.88
CA TRP A 182 -2.37 53.56 -28.21
C TRP A 182 -2.90 54.97 -27.90
N LEU A 183 -2.04 55.88 -27.40
CA LEU A 183 -2.40 57.26 -27.01
C LEU A 183 -1.60 58.33 -27.78
N GLY A 184 -0.97 57.97 -28.90
CA GLY A 184 -0.29 58.88 -29.83
C GLY A 184 -0.85 58.79 -31.23
#